data_AF-A0AAE1PTB3-F1
#
_entry.id   AF-A0AAE1PTB3-F1
#
_cell.length_a   1.000
_cell.length_b   1.000
_cell.length_c   1.000
_cell.angle_alpha   90.00
_cell.angle_beta   90.00
_cell.angle_gamma   90.00
#
_symmetry.space_group_name_H-M   'P 1'
#
loop_
_entity.id
_entity.type
_entity.pdbx_description
1 polymer ?
#
loop_
_entity_poly.entity_id
_entity_poly.type
_entity_poly.pdbx_seq_one_letter_code
_entity_poly.pdbx_strand_id
1 'polypeptide(L)'
;MQSDEEVVGHQFKNILEVNEVEINKIERITVKQKDGRNRPSPKMMIVKTGSPYQKVKVLKSAKDLAKGPWKHVFINRDMSKTEQEQDYKLRLELKNRKECGEKNLMIKGGSVVTKDDRASVNAEGPILRSRKSLSGIISKLTNKNQCKYVNKE
;
A
#
# COMPACT_ATOMS: atom_id res chain seq x y z
N MET A 1 35.29 -7.07 -17.61
CA MET A 1 34.91 -6.72 -16.23
C MET A 1 33.44 -6.37 -16.26
N GLN A 2 32.62 -6.98 -15.40
CA GLN A 2 31.21 -6.58 -15.29
C GLN A 2 31.13 -5.17 -14.71
N SER A 3 30.16 -4.37 -15.17
CA SER A 3 29.93 -3.06 -14.59
C SER A 3 29.34 -3.19 -13.18
N ASP A 4 29.65 -2.25 -12.27
CA ASP A 4 29.07 -2.24 -10.91
C ASP A 4 27.53 -2.26 -10.95
N GLU A 5 26.93 -1.67 -11.99
CA GLU A 5 25.49 -1.65 -12.21
C GLU A 5 24.92 -3.04 -12.50
N GLU A 6 25.61 -3.86 -13.31
CA GLU A 6 25.20 -5.24 -13.60
C GLU A 6 25.21 -6.09 -12.34
N VAL A 7 26.26 -5.99 -11.53
CA VAL A 7 26.39 -6.76 -10.28
C VAL A 7 25.25 -6.40 -9.31
N VAL A 8 24.97 -5.10 -9.14
CA VAL A 8 23.86 -4.62 -8.31
C VAL A 8 22.52 -5.06 -8.87
N GLY A 9 22.33 -5.00 -10.20
CA GLY A 9 21.12 -5.48 -10.86
C GLY A 9 20.86 -6.96 -10.63
N HIS A 10 21.88 -7.80 -10.71
CA HIS A 10 21.79 -9.23 -10.42
C HIS A 10 21.45 -9.50 -8.95
N GLN A 11 22.12 -8.82 -8.01
CA GLN A 11 21.81 -8.93 -6.58
C GLN A 11 20.36 -8.52 -6.30
N PHE A 12 19.90 -7.42 -6.89
CA PHE A 12 18.52 -6.94 -6.75
C PHE A 12 17.50 -7.99 -7.22
N LYS A 13 17.73 -8.59 -8.39
CA LYS A 13 16.85 -9.65 -8.92
C LYS A 13 16.80 -10.86 -8.01
N ASN A 14 17.96 -11.29 -7.51
CA ASN A 14 18.07 -12.46 -6.63
C ASN A 14 17.35 -12.23 -5.30
N ILE A 15 17.53 -11.06 -4.68
CA ILE A 15 16.89 -10.71 -3.40
C ILE A 15 15.37 -10.71 -3.50
N LEU A 16 14.83 -10.29 -4.65
CA LEU A 16 13.40 -10.19 -4.89
C LEU A 16 12.79 -11.41 -5.60
N GLU A 17 13.62 -12.39 -5.97
CA GLU A 17 13.24 -13.56 -6.76
C GLU A 17 12.54 -13.18 -8.09
N VAL A 18 13.03 -12.12 -8.75
CA VAL A 18 12.46 -11.55 -9.99
C VAL A 18 13.42 -11.65 -11.17
N ASN A 19 13.94 -12.85 -11.43
CA ASN A 19 14.95 -13.10 -12.46
C ASN A 19 14.51 -12.69 -13.88
N GLU A 20 13.20 -12.79 -14.16
CA GLU A 20 12.57 -12.42 -15.45
C GLU A 20 12.46 -10.90 -15.70
N VAL A 21 12.75 -10.05 -14.70
CA VAL A 21 12.59 -8.60 -14.86
C VAL A 21 13.77 -8.03 -15.63
N GLU A 22 13.49 -7.29 -16.69
CA GLU A 22 14.50 -6.53 -17.42
C GLU A 22 14.76 -5.19 -16.73
N ILE A 23 16.03 -4.90 -16.44
CA ILE A 23 16.48 -3.66 -15.82
C ILE A 23 17.23 -2.86 -16.87
N ASN A 24 16.65 -1.74 -17.29
CA ASN A 24 17.21 -0.91 -18.34
C ASN A 24 18.26 0.06 -17.80
N LYS A 25 18.04 0.55 -16.57
CA LYS A 25 18.94 1.54 -15.95
C LYS A 25 18.82 1.54 -14.44
N ILE A 26 19.95 1.74 -13.77
CA ILE A 26 20.04 1.95 -12.32
C ILE A 26 20.74 3.29 -12.09
N GLU A 27 20.08 4.22 -11.40
CA GLU A 27 20.63 5.54 -11.09
C GLU A 27 20.62 5.77 -9.58
N ARG A 28 21.69 6.31 -9.00
CA ARG A 28 21.71 6.72 -7.58
C ARG A 28 21.39 8.20 -7.46
N ILE A 29 20.35 8.53 -6.70
CA ILE A 29 19.99 9.92 -6.40
C ILE A 29 20.86 10.42 -5.25
N THR A 30 21.66 11.44 -5.52
CA THR A 30 22.35 12.21 -4.49
C THR A 30 21.40 13.22 -3.89
N VAL A 31 20.93 12.97 -2.66
CA VAL A 31 20.29 14.01 -1.85
C VAL A 31 21.39 14.80 -1.16
N LYS A 32 21.40 16.13 -1.35
CA LYS A 32 22.30 17.01 -0.58
C LYS A 32 22.01 16.75 0.90
N GLN A 33 23.05 16.42 1.66
CA GLN A 33 22.89 16.25 3.10
C GLN A 33 22.34 17.55 3.68
N LYS A 34 21.28 17.46 4.48
CA LYS A 34 20.86 18.62 5.28
C LYS A 34 21.97 18.87 6.29
N ASP A 35 22.45 20.12 6.33
CA ASP A 35 23.55 20.55 7.18
C ASP A 35 23.34 20.09 8.63
N GLY A 36 24.36 19.45 9.21
CA GLY A 36 24.36 19.01 10.62
C GLY A 36 24.20 17.50 10.86
N ARG A 37 23.97 16.66 9.83
CA ARG A 37 24.02 15.20 10.00
C ARG A 37 25.41 14.66 9.67
N ASN A 38 26.20 14.35 10.69
CA ASN A 38 27.56 13.81 10.56
C ASN A 38 27.62 12.33 10.10
N ARG A 39 26.48 11.74 9.68
CA ARG A 39 26.41 10.34 9.23
C ARG A 39 26.04 10.26 7.75
N PRO A 40 26.80 9.49 6.93
CA PRO A 40 26.43 9.26 5.54
C PRO A 40 25.09 8.54 5.50
N SER A 41 24.06 9.22 5.00
CA SER A 41 22.77 8.59 4.72
C SER A 41 22.88 7.77 3.42
N PRO A 42 22.37 6.54 3.38
CA PRO A 42 22.38 5.74 2.15
C PRO A 42 21.68 6.49 1.02
N LYS A 43 22.30 6.52 -0.16
CA LYS A 43 21.75 7.18 -1.35
C LYS A 43 20.57 6.37 -1.88
N MET A 44 19.48 7.06 -2.25
CA MET A 44 18.34 6.42 -2.90
C MET A 44 18.74 5.93 -4.29
N MET A 45 18.08 4.87 -4.77
CA MET A 45 18.34 4.27 -6.07
C MET A 45 17.04 4.26 -6.87
N ILE A 46 17.09 4.76 -8.11
CA ILE A 46 16.02 4.65 -9.10
C ILE A 46 16.37 3.49 -10.01
N VAL A 47 15.43 2.57 -10.17
CA VAL A 47 15.54 1.45 -11.10
C VAL A 47 14.48 1.62 -12.19
N LYS A 48 14.92 1.69 -13.44
CA LYS A 48 14.05 1.73 -14.62
C LYS A 48 13.91 0.32 -15.16
N THR A 49 12.68 -0.20 -15.15
CA THR A 49 12.32 -1.52 -15.70
C THR A 49 11.94 -1.42 -17.17
N GLY A 50 12.03 -2.54 -17.89
CA GLY A 50 11.64 -2.60 -19.31
C GLY A 50 10.15 -2.36 -19.56
N SER A 51 9.29 -2.80 -18.63
CA SER A 51 7.83 -2.62 -18.77
C SER A 51 7.13 -2.22 -17.46
N PRO A 52 5.93 -1.60 -17.55
CA PRO A 52 5.08 -1.32 -16.39
C PRO A 52 4.64 -2.59 -15.63
N TYR A 53 4.44 -3.71 -16.33
CA TYR A 53 4.04 -4.98 -15.73
C TYR A 53 5.17 -5.55 -14.85
N GLN A 54 6.41 -5.49 -15.31
CA GLN A 54 7.58 -5.87 -14.52
C GLN A 54 7.72 -5.00 -13.26
N LYS A 55 7.49 -3.69 -13.37
CA LYS A 55 7.45 -2.79 -12.20
C LYS A 55 6.41 -3.27 -11.16
N VAL A 56 5.23 -3.70 -11.60
CA VAL A 56 4.22 -4.26 -10.69
C VAL A 56 4.69 -5.57 -10.05
N LYS A 57 5.37 -6.46 -10.79
CA LYS A 57 5.96 -7.70 -10.25
C LYS A 57 6.97 -7.39 -9.14
N VAL A 58 7.90 -6.48 -9.40
CA VAL A 58 8.90 -5.99 -8.43
C VAL A 58 8.23 -5.44 -7.16
N LEU A 59 7.24 -4.55 -7.31
CA LEU A 59 6.54 -3.95 -6.17
C LEU A 59 5.71 -4.96 -5.36
N LYS A 60 5.24 -6.04 -5.98
CA LYS A 60 4.56 -7.13 -5.27
C LYS A 60 5.55 -7.92 -4.42
N SER A 61 6.65 -8.39 -5.02
CA SER A 61 7.70 -9.13 -4.29
C SER A 61 8.33 -8.30 -3.17
N ALA A 62 8.48 -6.99 -3.39
CA ALA A 62 9.05 -6.08 -2.39
C ALA A 62 8.27 -6.01 -1.06
N LYS A 63 6.98 -6.38 -1.05
CA LYS A 63 6.18 -6.38 0.19
C LYS A 63 6.68 -7.39 1.21
N ASP A 64 7.33 -8.46 0.75
CA ASP A 64 7.83 -9.52 1.63
C ASP A 64 9.22 -9.22 2.19
N LEU A 65 9.93 -8.19 1.68
CA LEU A 65 11.23 -7.74 2.22
C LEU A 65 11.14 -7.37 3.71
N ALA A 66 9.99 -6.85 4.15
CA ALA A 66 9.75 -6.47 5.54
C ALA A 66 9.86 -7.67 6.52
N LYS A 67 9.71 -8.91 6.03
CA LYS A 67 9.75 -10.14 6.85
C LYS A 67 11.14 -10.77 6.91
N GLY A 68 12.10 -10.28 6.13
CA GLY A 68 13.39 -10.93 5.93
C GLY A 68 14.59 -10.14 6.49
N PRO A 69 15.82 -10.51 6.08
CA PRO A 69 17.03 -9.79 6.47
C PRO A 69 17.05 -8.34 5.94
N TRP A 70 16.23 -8.05 4.93
CA TRP A 70 16.11 -6.75 4.27
C TRP A 70 14.99 -5.86 4.84
N LYS A 71 14.56 -6.07 6.10
CA LYS A 71 13.44 -5.34 6.73
C LYS A 71 13.59 -3.81 6.78
N HIS A 72 14.79 -3.29 6.58
CA HIS A 72 15.09 -1.86 6.55
C HIS A 72 15.19 -1.28 5.13
N VAL A 73 15.02 -2.12 4.10
CA VAL A 73 15.01 -1.71 2.70
C VAL A 73 13.57 -1.56 2.24
N PHE A 74 13.27 -0.41 1.66
CA PHE A 74 11.94 -0.08 1.14
C PHE A 74 12.03 0.16 -0.35
N ILE A 75 11.15 -0.49 -1.10
CA ILE A 75 11.01 -0.26 -2.54
C ILE A 75 9.62 0.33 -2.76
N ASN A 76 9.59 1.58 -3.19
CA ASN A 76 8.36 2.31 -3.45
C ASN A 76 8.25 2.63 -4.94
N ARG A 77 7.02 2.88 -5.39
CA ARG A 77 6.80 3.47 -6.71
C ARG A 77 7.40 4.88 -6.72
N ASP A 78 8.17 5.18 -7.75
CA ASP A 78 8.53 6.56 -8.07
C ASP A 78 7.26 7.33 -8.46
N MET A 79 6.94 8.37 -7.70
CA MET A 79 5.70 9.14 -7.76
C MET A 79 6.03 10.61 -7.90
N SER A 80 5.25 11.32 -8.72
CA SER A 80 5.34 12.78 -8.81
C SER A 80 4.94 13.43 -7.47
N LYS A 81 5.28 14.71 -7.29
CA LYS A 81 4.89 15.46 -6.09
C LYS A 81 3.36 15.46 -5.88
N THR A 82 2.59 15.62 -6.95
CA THR A 82 1.12 15.61 -6.89
C THR A 82 0.57 14.24 -6.53
N GLU A 83 1.14 13.16 -7.08
CA GLU A 83 0.78 11.78 -6.70
C GLU A 83 1.10 11.50 -5.21
N GLN A 84 2.25 11.99 -4.72
CA GLN A 84 2.64 11.86 -3.32
C GLN A 84 1.66 12.58 -2.38
N GLU A 85 1.23 13.80 -2.73
CA GLU A 85 0.25 14.56 -1.95
C GLU A 85 -1.12 13.86 -1.92
N GLN A 86 -1.55 13.28 -3.04
CA GLN A 86 -2.78 12.49 -3.12
C GLN A 86 -2.69 11.22 -2.27
N ASP A 87 -1.59 10.47 -2.37
CA ASP A 87 -1.35 9.27 -1.56
C ASP A 87 -1.31 9.61 -0.06
N TYR A 88 -0.69 10.73 0.31
CA TYR A 88 -0.68 11.23 1.69
C TYR A 88 -2.10 11.50 2.21
N LYS A 89 -2.94 12.19 1.43
CA LYS A 89 -4.34 12.47 1.79
C LYS A 89 -5.13 11.17 2.00
N LEU A 90 -4.97 10.20 1.10
CA LEU A 90 -5.66 8.90 1.21
C LEU A 90 -5.20 8.11 2.45
N ARG A 91 -3.91 8.14 2.78
CA ARG A 91 -3.39 7.49 4.00
C ARG A 91 -3.88 8.18 5.26
N LEU A 92 -3.97 9.50 5.26
CA LEU A 92 -4.50 10.28 6.37
C LEU A 92 -5.98 9.95 6.59
N GLU A 93 -6.78 9.93 5.52
CA GLU A 93 -8.18 9.52 5.57
C GLU A 93 -8.33 8.09 6.09
N LEU A 94 -7.55 7.15 5.58
CA LEU A 94 -7.56 5.76 6.03
C LEU A 94 -7.25 5.64 7.53
N LYS A 95 -6.26 6.41 8.01
CA LYS A 95 -5.90 6.45 9.43
C LYS A 95 -7.05 6.99 10.27
N ASN A 96 -7.63 8.13 9.88
CA ASN A 96 -8.72 8.77 10.60
C ASN A 96 -9.94 7.84 10.74
N ARG A 97 -10.34 7.18 9.65
CA ARG A 97 -11.47 6.22 9.70
C ARG A 97 -11.19 5.02 10.60
N LYS A 98 -9.96 4.50 10.60
CA LYS A 98 -9.53 3.43 11.51
C LYS A 98 -9.59 3.89 12.98
N GLU A 99 -9.18 5.12 13.26
CA GLU A 99 -9.27 5.71 14.60
C GLU A 99 -10.73 5.92 15.04
N CYS A 100 -11.65 6.21 14.12
CA CYS A 100 -13.09 6.23 14.36
C CYS A 100 -13.71 4.82 14.57
N GLY A 101 -12.91 3.76 14.50
CA GLY A 101 -13.36 2.38 14.72
C GLY A 101 -13.87 1.65 13.47
N GLU A 102 -13.75 2.25 12.26
CA GLU A 102 -14.03 1.53 11.03
C GLU A 102 -12.98 0.43 10.79
N LYS A 103 -13.43 -0.79 10.52
CA LYS A 103 -12.59 -1.96 10.26
C LYS A 103 -12.55 -2.29 8.77
N ASN A 104 -11.61 -3.15 8.38
CA ASN A 104 -11.50 -3.71 7.03
C ASN A 104 -11.30 -2.67 5.91
N LEU A 105 -10.74 -1.51 6.20
CA LEU A 105 -10.49 -0.47 5.20
C LEU A 105 -9.19 -0.69 4.41
N MET A 106 -9.20 -0.39 3.11
CA MET A 106 -8.04 -0.39 2.23
C MET A 106 -8.09 0.75 1.19
N ILE A 107 -6.93 1.18 0.70
CA ILE A 107 -6.85 2.09 -0.44
C ILE A 107 -6.90 1.26 -1.73
N LYS A 108 -7.85 1.55 -2.61
CA LYS A 108 -8.01 0.89 -3.92
C LYS A 108 -8.49 1.90 -4.94
N GLY A 109 -7.82 1.97 -6.10
CA GLY A 109 -8.25 2.85 -7.20
C GLY A 109 -8.32 4.34 -6.84
N GLY A 110 -7.49 4.82 -5.92
CA GLY A 110 -7.48 6.23 -5.50
C GLY A 110 -8.54 6.60 -4.46
N SER A 111 -9.16 5.62 -3.79
CA SER A 111 -10.13 5.88 -2.71
C SER A 111 -9.99 4.88 -1.55
N VAL A 112 -10.48 5.27 -0.38
CA VAL A 112 -10.58 4.39 0.80
C VAL A 112 -11.88 3.61 0.74
N VAL A 113 -11.77 2.30 0.53
CA VAL A 113 -12.90 1.37 0.42
C VAL A 113 -12.90 0.37 1.58
N THR A 114 -14.08 -0.10 1.97
CA THR A 114 -14.23 -1.28 2.82
C THR A 114 -13.96 -2.53 2.00
N LYS A 115 -13.13 -3.43 2.52
CA LYS A 115 -12.97 -4.78 2.00
C LYS A 115 -14.29 -5.49 2.28
N ASP A 116 -15.15 -5.61 1.27
CA ASP A 116 -16.39 -6.37 1.40
C ASP A 116 -16.08 -7.77 1.94
N ASP A 117 -16.65 -8.12 3.09
CA ASP A 117 -16.64 -9.46 3.66
C ASP A 117 -17.56 -10.40 2.83
N ARG A 118 -17.42 -10.44 1.50
CA ARG A 118 -18.11 -11.42 0.63
C ARG A 118 -17.59 -12.86 0.80
N ALA A 119 -17.02 -13.17 1.96
CA ALA A 119 -16.70 -14.53 2.41
C ALA A 119 -17.61 -15.00 3.56
N SER A 120 -18.48 -14.15 4.14
CA SER A 120 -19.36 -14.53 5.26
C SER A 120 -20.81 -14.89 4.86
N VAL A 121 -21.16 -14.90 3.56
CA VAL A 121 -22.56 -15.06 3.10
C VAL A 121 -22.88 -16.46 2.55
N ASN A 122 -21.95 -17.43 2.60
CA ASN A 122 -22.21 -18.81 2.11
C ASN A 122 -22.22 -19.86 3.23
N ALA A 123 -22.84 -19.59 4.38
CA ALA A 123 -23.06 -20.63 5.40
C ALA A 123 -24.55 -20.98 5.63
N GLU A 124 -25.52 -20.15 5.25
CA GLU A 124 -26.92 -20.51 5.47
C GLU A 124 -27.83 -20.04 4.33
N GLY A 125 -28.28 -21.01 3.55
CA GLY A 125 -29.54 -20.91 2.82
C GLY A 125 -29.85 -22.22 2.07
N PRO A 126 -31.13 -22.59 1.85
CA PRO A 126 -32.36 -22.06 2.42
C PRO A 126 -33.24 -23.16 3.06
N ILE A 127 -33.77 -22.94 4.27
CA ILE A 127 -34.99 -23.65 4.71
C ILE A 127 -36.17 -22.69 4.64
N LEU A 128 -37.14 -23.10 3.84
CA LEU A 128 -38.40 -22.46 3.51
C LEU A 128 -39.26 -22.09 4.73
N ARG A 129 -39.94 -20.93 4.59
CA ARG A 129 -41.27 -20.57 5.12
C ARG A 129 -41.40 -20.36 6.64
N SER A 130 -41.63 -19.10 7.04
CA SER A 130 -42.99 -18.67 7.41
C SER A 130 -43.06 -17.14 7.51
N ARG A 131 -44.15 -16.57 7.00
CA ARG A 131 -44.51 -15.16 7.20
C ARG A 131 -44.83 -14.95 8.68
N LYS A 132 -44.05 -14.13 9.39
CA LYS A 132 -44.49 -13.51 10.64
C LYS A 132 -44.20 -12.00 10.63
N SER A 133 -45.32 -11.26 10.63
CA SER A 133 -45.55 -9.86 11.04
C SER A 133 -44.44 -8.81 10.93
N LEU A 134 -44.66 -7.84 10.03
CA LEU A 134 -43.89 -6.62 9.79
C LEU A 134 -44.15 -5.49 10.82
N SER A 135 -44.22 -5.75 12.13
CA SER A 135 -44.61 -4.72 13.10
C SER A 135 -43.63 -4.42 14.23
N GLY A 136 -42.37 -4.86 14.17
CA GLY A 136 -41.51 -4.85 15.38
C GLY A 136 -40.13 -4.20 15.33
N ILE A 137 -39.58 -3.78 14.17
CA ILE A 137 -38.15 -3.42 14.09
C ILE A 137 -37.92 -2.18 13.22
N ILE A 138 -38.50 -1.04 13.60
CA ILE A 138 -38.08 0.28 13.12
C ILE A 138 -37.84 1.17 14.34
N SER A 139 -36.79 0.90 15.12
CA SER A 139 -36.39 1.83 16.20
C SER A 139 -34.96 1.66 16.72
N LYS A 140 -33.99 1.11 15.96
CA LYS A 140 -32.59 1.01 16.44
C LYS A 140 -31.50 1.14 15.36
N LEU A 141 -31.59 2.11 14.44
CA LEU A 141 -30.48 2.43 13.52
C LEU A 141 -30.07 3.91 13.48
N THR A 142 -30.51 4.73 14.43
CA THR A 142 -30.02 6.10 14.59
C THR A 142 -29.05 6.18 15.76
N ASN A 143 -27.85 5.60 15.57
CA ASN A 143 -26.67 5.99 16.33
C ASN A 143 -25.40 5.64 15.56
N LYS A 144 -25.30 6.12 14.31
CA LYS A 144 -23.99 6.31 13.67
C LYS A 144 -23.47 7.66 14.14
N ASN A 145 -22.75 7.58 15.25
CA ASN A 145 -21.97 8.66 15.82
C ASN A 145 -21.26 9.44 14.71
N GLN A 146 -21.51 10.74 14.73
CA GLN A 146 -20.86 11.74 13.93
C GLN A 146 -19.36 11.72 14.25
N CYS A 147 -18.55 10.95 13.51
CA CYS A 147 -17.13 11.25 13.42
C CYS A 147 -17.02 12.48 12.51
N LYS A 148 -17.26 13.68 13.07
CA LYS A 148 -16.99 14.94 12.39
C LYS A 148 -15.50 14.99 12.14
N TYR A 149 -15.09 14.91 10.88
CA TYR A 149 -13.71 15.11 10.47
C TYR A 149 -13.32 16.55 10.82
N VAL A 150 -12.74 16.73 12.01
CA VAL A 150 -12.10 18.00 12.37
C VAL A 150 -10.77 18.02 11.63
N ASN A 151 -10.75 18.69 10.48
CA ASN A 151 -9.52 19.16 9.88
C ASN A 151 -8.89 20.12 10.90
N LYS A 152 -7.85 19.68 11.61
CA LYS A 152 -6.96 20.61 12.31
C LYS A 152 -6.08 21.24 11.23
N GLU A 153 -6.39 22.48 10.91
CA GLU A 153 -5.54 23.38 10.12
C GLU A 153 -4.18 23.59 10.80
#